data_AF-A0A158N923-F1
#
_entry.id   AF-A0A158N923-F1
#
_cell.length_a   1.000
_cell.length_b   1.000
_cell.length_c   1.000
_cell.angle_alpha   90.00
_cell.angle_beta   90.00
_cell.angle_gamma   90.00
#
_symmetry.space_group_name_H-M   'P 1'
#
loop_
_entity.id
_entity.type
_entity.pdbx_description
1 polymer ?
#
loop_
_entity_poly.entity_id
_entity_poly.type
_entity_poly.pdbx_seq_one_letter_code
_entity_poly.pdbx_strand_id
1 'polypeptide(L)'
;MESDAASELRKRKREEYEMQLFGFHSRVVYATIENIVIERIQSRSKKLCETLEKMCKSDSDNLALKANEKNLVKTYLAASVPHLKNIENIVRKFVAVPDNVLANEDKLQEIQYTEAEFENIRGKLEEFQQRARRAAVLNATLKEELQLIEQFSICADNTDRLSHIIESGIGCPDISDKIHELVNYYEQFRTYLGDRASVSQKSLYNMKDDIKYIDCDMDAI
;
A
#
# COMPACT_ATOMS: atom_id res chain seq x y z
N MET A 1 34.35 41.80 -6.67
CA MET A 1 35.13 40.87 -7.51
C MET A 1 34.88 39.48 -6.96
N GLU A 2 34.10 38.65 -7.66
CA GLU A 2 34.00 37.23 -7.31
C GLU A 2 35.40 36.61 -7.43
N SER A 3 35.81 35.82 -6.44
CA SER A 3 37.09 35.11 -6.52
C SER A 3 37.05 34.13 -7.69
N ASP A 4 38.16 33.99 -8.42
CA ASP A 4 38.27 33.06 -9.55
C ASP A 4 37.83 31.63 -9.18
N ALA A 5 38.02 31.24 -7.92
CA ALA A 5 37.56 29.96 -7.37
C ALA A 5 36.03 29.80 -7.38
N ALA A 6 35.27 30.85 -7.04
CA ALA A 6 33.81 30.81 -7.05
C ALA A 6 33.24 30.70 -8.48
N SER A 7 33.89 31.38 -9.44
CA SER A 7 33.53 31.32 -10.85
C SER A 7 33.76 29.93 -11.44
N GLU A 8 34.90 29.31 -11.14
CA GLU A 8 35.20 27.96 -11.63
C GLU A 8 34.29 26.91 -11.00
N LEU A 9 33.95 27.05 -9.71
CA LEU A 9 32.99 26.16 -9.05
C LEU A 9 31.61 26.21 -9.74
N ARG A 10 31.12 27.40 -10.08
CA ARG A 10 29.84 27.55 -10.80
C ARG A 10 29.88 26.91 -12.18
N LYS A 11 30.99 27.04 -12.91
CA LYS A 11 31.15 26.37 -14.21
C LYS A 11 31.08 24.85 -14.05
N ARG A 12 31.79 24.29 -13.07
CA ARG A 12 31.77 22.84 -12.81
C ARG A 12 30.38 22.32 -12.44
N LYS A 13 29.62 23.08 -11.64
CA LYS A 13 28.22 22.72 -11.32
C LYS A 13 27.33 22.68 -12.57
N ARG A 14 27.50 23.63 -13.50
CA ARG A 14 26.79 23.59 -14.78
C ARG A 14 27.22 22.41 -15.64
N GLU A 15 28.52 22.14 -15.73
CA GLU A 15 29.06 21.01 -16.49
C GLU A 15 28.53 19.66 -15.96
N GLU A 16 28.35 19.53 -14.64
CA GLU A 16 27.70 18.36 -14.02
C GLU A 16 26.25 18.20 -14.50
N TYR A 17 25.51 19.30 -14.56
CA TYR A 17 24.13 19.28 -15.04
C TYR A 17 24.02 18.98 -16.54
N GLU A 18 24.90 19.55 -17.35
CA GLU A 18 25.04 19.22 -18.77
C GLU A 18 25.36 17.74 -18.98
N MET A 19 26.24 17.17 -18.14
CA MET A 19 26.59 15.76 -18.17
C MET A 19 25.40 14.86 -17.87
N GLN A 20 24.58 15.22 -16.87
CA GLN A 20 23.37 14.45 -16.54
C GLN A 20 22.35 14.47 -17.68
N LEU A 21 22.16 15.63 -18.33
CA LEU A 21 21.16 15.79 -19.39
C LEU A 21 21.61 15.21 -20.75
N PHE A 22 22.85 15.44 -21.15
CA PHE A 22 23.35 15.11 -22.49
C PHE A 22 24.36 13.95 -22.54
N GLY A 23 24.92 13.55 -21.40
CA GLY A 23 26.04 12.59 -21.35
C GLY A 23 27.39 13.18 -21.78
N PHE A 24 27.45 14.50 -21.99
CA PHE A 24 28.67 15.26 -22.25
C PHE A 24 28.47 16.71 -21.83
N HIS A 25 29.56 17.45 -21.61
CA HIS A 25 29.50 18.87 -21.27
C HIS A 25 30.14 19.75 -22.36
N SER A 26 29.75 21.01 -22.38
CA SER A 26 30.13 22.03 -23.37
C SER A 26 31.64 22.19 -23.54
N ARG A 27 32.41 22.10 -22.45
CA ARG A 27 33.89 22.15 -22.49
C ARG A 27 34.51 20.97 -23.28
N VAL A 28 33.98 19.76 -23.18
CA VAL A 28 34.46 18.60 -23.96
C VAL A 28 34.14 18.81 -25.44
N VAL A 29 32.93 19.25 -25.77
CA VAL A 29 32.53 19.55 -27.16
C VAL A 29 33.46 20.59 -27.78
N TYR A 30 33.72 21.69 -27.07
CA TYR A 30 34.65 22.71 -27.51
C TYR A 30 36.07 22.16 -27.70
N ALA A 31 36.60 21.43 -26.73
CA ALA A 31 37.94 20.83 -26.81
C ALA A 31 38.07 19.87 -28.00
N THR A 32 37.04 19.09 -28.30
CA THR A 32 37.01 18.22 -29.48
C THR A 32 37.07 19.03 -30.78
N ILE A 33 36.29 20.11 -30.89
CA ILE A 33 36.32 20.99 -32.07
C ILE A 33 37.68 21.67 -32.22
N GLU A 34 38.25 22.18 -31.13
CA GLU A 34 39.58 22.79 -31.10
C GLU A 34 40.65 21.80 -31.59
N ASN A 35 40.64 20.57 -31.07
CA ASN A 35 41.56 19.52 -31.51
C ASN A 35 41.41 19.21 -33.01
N ILE A 36 40.17 19.09 -33.51
CA ILE A 36 39.92 18.87 -34.94
C ILE A 36 40.52 20.01 -35.78
N VAL A 37 40.33 21.27 -35.37
CA VAL A 37 40.87 22.42 -36.10
C VAL A 37 42.41 22.39 -36.11
N ILE A 38 43.04 22.13 -34.96
CA ILE A 38 44.50 22.03 -34.83
C ILE A 38 45.04 20.91 -35.73
N GLU A 39 44.45 19.72 -35.66
CA GLU A 39 44.84 18.56 -36.47
C GLU A 39 44.68 18.83 -37.97
N ARG A 40 43.62 19.54 -38.37
CA ARG A 40 43.40 19.94 -39.77
C ARG A 40 44.46 20.92 -40.26
N ILE A 41 44.82 21.92 -39.45
CA ILE A 41 45.87 22.89 -39.80
C ILE A 41 47.22 22.17 -39.97
N GLN A 42 47.57 21.30 -39.01
CA GLN A 42 48.82 20.53 -39.05
C GLN A 42 48.87 19.58 -40.25
N SER A 43 47.84 18.75 -40.42
CA SER A 43 47.79 17.77 -41.51
C SER A 43 47.79 18.40 -42.90
N ARG A 44 47.12 19.55 -43.08
CA ARG A 44 47.15 20.29 -44.35
C ARG A 44 48.49 20.94 -44.62
N SER A 45 49.10 21.56 -43.61
CA SER A 45 50.44 22.16 -43.73
C SER A 45 51.49 21.10 -44.05
N LYS A 46 51.42 19.95 -43.39
CA LYS A 46 52.30 18.81 -43.66
C LYS A 46 52.13 18.26 -45.07
N LYS A 47 50.89 18.01 -45.51
CA LYS A 47 50.62 17.54 -46.89
C LYS A 47 51.11 18.52 -47.96
N LEU A 48 51.00 19.83 -47.70
CA LEU A 48 51.54 20.86 -48.59
C LEU A 48 53.07 20.77 -48.64
N CYS A 49 53.72 20.67 -47.47
CA CYS A 49 55.16 20.48 -47.34
C CYS A 49 55.63 19.22 -48.12
N GLU A 50 55.04 18.06 -47.84
CA GLU A 50 55.35 16.78 -48.51
C GLU A 50 55.17 16.83 -50.04
N THR A 51 54.22 17.64 -50.54
CA THR A 51 53.99 17.81 -51.98
C THR A 51 55.06 18.70 -52.61
N LEU A 52 55.50 19.73 -51.90
CA LEU A 52 56.54 20.65 -52.34
C LEU A 52 57.95 20.01 -52.23
N GLU A 53 58.20 19.18 -51.23
CA GLU A 53 59.46 18.41 -51.10
C GLU A 53 59.73 17.56 -52.35
N LYS A 54 58.68 16.98 -52.96
CA LYS A 54 58.81 16.20 -54.21
C LYS A 54 59.23 17.03 -55.43
N MET A 55 59.04 18.35 -55.38
CA MET A 55 59.37 19.29 -56.45
C MET A 55 60.73 19.97 -56.24
N CYS A 56 61.25 19.96 -55.00
CA CYS A 56 62.53 20.54 -54.64
C CYS A 56 63.70 19.65 -55.07
N LYS A 57 64.77 20.27 -55.57
CA LYS A 57 65.96 19.57 -56.10
C LYS A 57 67.17 19.61 -55.16
N SER A 58 67.12 20.39 -54.08
CA SER A 58 68.25 20.60 -53.18
C SER A 58 67.89 20.42 -51.70
N ASP A 59 68.85 19.96 -50.90
CA ASP A 59 68.67 19.73 -49.45
C ASP A 59 68.50 21.03 -48.66
N SER A 60 69.07 22.15 -49.14
CA SER A 60 68.86 23.47 -48.52
C SER A 60 67.41 23.94 -48.65
N ASP A 61 66.77 23.64 -49.78
CA ASP A 61 65.35 23.99 -50.01
C ASP A 61 64.43 23.19 -49.08
N ASN A 62 64.74 21.91 -48.86
CA ASN A 62 63.99 21.05 -47.93
C ASN A 62 64.08 21.54 -46.47
N LEU A 63 65.24 22.03 -46.03
CA LEU A 63 65.40 22.63 -44.70
C LEU A 63 64.58 23.92 -44.55
N ALA A 64 64.60 24.80 -45.55
CA ALA A 64 63.80 26.02 -45.56
C ALA A 64 62.30 25.70 -45.58
N LEU A 65 61.88 24.68 -46.31
CA LEU A 65 60.49 24.23 -46.40
C LEU A 65 59.94 23.79 -45.03
N LYS A 66 60.71 23.01 -44.27
CA LYS A 66 60.34 22.58 -42.90
C LYS A 66 60.25 23.75 -41.91
N ALA A 67 61.12 24.76 -42.05
CA ALA A 67 61.03 25.97 -41.25
C ALA A 67 59.75 26.78 -41.60
N ASN A 68 59.44 26.87 -42.90
CA ASN A 68 58.23 27.53 -43.39
C ASN A 68 56.95 26.80 -42.98
N GLU A 69 56.93 25.47 -42.96
CA GLU A 69 55.81 24.67 -42.45
C GLU A 69 55.49 25.02 -40.99
N LYS A 70 56.52 25.08 -40.12
CA LYS A 70 56.34 25.46 -38.71
C LYS A 70 55.79 26.87 -38.56
N ASN A 71 56.30 27.82 -39.35
CA ASN A 71 55.81 29.19 -39.34
C ASN A 71 54.36 29.29 -39.86
N LEU A 72 54.02 28.52 -40.89
CA LEU A 72 52.68 28.45 -41.46
C LEU A 72 51.69 27.93 -40.43
N VAL A 73 51.99 26.80 -39.78
CA VAL A 73 51.17 26.23 -38.70
C VAL A 73 50.98 27.24 -37.57
N LYS A 74 52.06 27.88 -37.10
CA LYS A 74 51.99 28.89 -36.03
C LYS A 74 51.10 30.08 -36.41
N THR A 75 51.20 30.54 -37.65
CA THR A 75 50.42 31.68 -38.15
C THR A 75 48.95 31.34 -38.25
N TYR A 76 48.59 30.18 -38.82
CA TYR A 76 47.20 29.74 -38.91
C TYR A 76 46.59 29.46 -37.54
N LEU A 77 47.35 28.88 -36.60
CA LEU A 77 46.87 28.69 -35.22
C LEU A 77 46.63 30.02 -34.53
N ALA A 78 47.54 31.00 -34.66
CA ALA A 78 47.33 32.32 -34.09
C ALA A 78 46.10 33.02 -34.70
N ALA A 79 45.90 32.89 -36.01
CA ALA A 79 44.74 33.44 -36.70
C ALA A 79 43.42 32.74 -36.34
N SER A 80 43.46 31.45 -35.94
CA SER A 80 42.25 30.69 -35.59
C SER A 80 41.74 30.99 -34.17
N VAL A 81 42.60 31.42 -33.24
CA VAL A 81 42.23 31.75 -31.85
C VAL A 81 40.95 32.60 -31.70
N PRO A 82 40.77 33.75 -32.38
CA PRO A 82 39.55 34.55 -32.24
C PRO A 82 38.31 33.81 -32.72
N HIS A 83 38.43 32.98 -33.77
CA HIS A 83 37.33 32.18 -34.28
C HIS A 83 36.99 31.03 -33.34
N LEU A 84 38.00 30.38 -32.74
CA LEU A 84 37.80 29.35 -31.73
C LEU A 84 37.09 29.91 -30.49
N LYS A 85 37.45 31.11 -30.03
CA LYS A 85 36.70 31.79 -28.95
C LYS A 85 35.24 32.05 -29.31
N ASN A 86 34.95 32.41 -30.56
CA ASN A 86 33.56 32.58 -30.99
C ASN A 86 32.81 31.24 -31.02
N ILE A 87 33.46 30.18 -31.47
CA ILE A 87 32.90 28.81 -31.43
C ILE A 87 32.63 28.39 -29.98
N GLU A 88 33.54 28.65 -29.03
CA GLU A 88 33.33 28.38 -27.61
C GLU A 88 32.04 29.04 -27.10
N ASN A 89 31.83 30.31 -27.44
CA ASN A 89 30.62 31.04 -27.07
C ASN A 89 29.36 30.45 -27.70
N ILE A 90 29.43 30.00 -28.95
CA ILE A 90 28.32 29.35 -29.64
C ILE A 90 28.01 28.00 -28.99
N VAL A 91 29.02 27.15 -28.77
CA VAL A 91 28.86 25.86 -28.09
C VAL A 91 28.20 26.05 -26.74
N ARG A 92 28.63 27.05 -25.96
CA ARG A 92 28.00 27.38 -24.68
C ARG A 92 26.52 27.76 -24.82
N LYS A 93 26.12 28.47 -25.88
CA LYS A 93 24.70 28.83 -26.10
C LYS A 93 23.80 27.64 -26.40
N PHE A 94 24.33 26.60 -27.04
CA PHE A 94 23.54 25.44 -27.48
C PHE A 94 23.61 24.25 -26.51
N VAL A 95 24.75 24.08 -25.84
CA VAL A 95 25.00 22.92 -24.97
C VAL A 95 24.78 23.27 -23.50
N ALA A 96 24.94 24.53 -23.09
CA ALA A 96 24.77 24.87 -21.69
C ALA A 96 23.29 24.86 -21.30
N VAL A 97 23.01 24.22 -20.17
CA VAL A 97 21.69 24.27 -19.55
C VAL A 97 21.54 25.61 -18.84
N PRO A 98 20.47 26.38 -19.11
CA PRO A 98 20.23 27.64 -18.41
C PRO A 98 20.05 27.43 -16.90
N ASP A 99 20.58 28.34 -16.09
CA ASP A 99 20.52 28.24 -14.61
C ASP A 99 19.08 28.25 -14.07
N ASN A 100 18.11 28.72 -14.86
CA ASN A 100 16.70 28.81 -14.49
C ASN A 100 15.85 27.63 -14.99
N VAL A 101 16.46 26.59 -15.57
CA VAL A 101 15.76 25.44 -16.14
C VAL A 101 16.09 24.20 -15.32
N LEU A 102 15.06 23.57 -14.77
CA LEU A 102 15.13 22.24 -14.19
C LEU A 102 14.88 21.20 -15.29
N ALA A 103 15.69 20.16 -15.30
CA ALA A 103 15.49 18.96 -16.09
C ALA A 103 14.20 18.25 -15.63
N ASN A 104 13.63 17.44 -16.52
CA ASN A 104 12.35 16.80 -16.22
C ASN A 104 12.44 15.82 -15.04
N GLU A 105 13.61 15.21 -14.88
CA GLU A 105 14.00 14.31 -13.81
C GLU A 105 13.97 15.01 -12.45
N ASP A 106 14.31 16.30 -12.42
CA ASP A 106 14.41 17.10 -11.20
C ASP A 106 13.16 17.93 -10.89
N LYS A 107 12.05 17.73 -11.60
CA LYS A 107 10.80 18.47 -11.32
C LYS A 107 10.32 18.30 -9.88
N LEU A 108 10.57 17.15 -9.26
CA LEU A 108 10.25 16.93 -7.84
C LEU A 108 11.08 17.79 -6.89
N GLN A 109 12.24 18.28 -7.34
CA GLN A 109 13.11 19.19 -6.59
C GLN A 109 12.76 20.67 -6.80
N GLU A 110 11.76 20.98 -7.64
CA GLU A 110 11.25 22.36 -7.80
C GLU A 110 10.77 22.91 -6.45
N ILE A 111 10.10 22.06 -5.66
CA ILE A 111 9.73 22.35 -4.28
C ILE A 111 10.74 21.65 -3.37
N GLN A 112 11.68 22.42 -2.84
CA GLN A 112 12.67 21.91 -1.90
C GLN A 112 12.10 21.90 -0.49
N TYR A 113 12.12 20.74 0.15
CA TYR A 113 11.81 20.62 1.57
C TYR A 113 13.10 20.76 2.37
N THR A 114 13.06 21.57 3.42
CA THR A 114 14.13 21.59 4.41
C THR A 114 14.12 20.31 5.23
N GLU A 115 15.26 19.95 5.80
CA GLU A 115 15.36 18.78 6.68
C GLU A 115 14.35 18.84 7.84
N ALA A 116 14.18 20.03 8.43
CA ALA A 116 13.21 20.24 9.50
C ALA A 116 11.76 19.99 9.06
N GLU A 117 11.39 20.39 7.84
CA GLU A 117 10.07 20.11 7.28
C GLU A 117 9.88 18.63 6.99
N PHE A 118 10.90 17.96 6.45
CA PHE A 118 10.86 16.53 6.19
C PHE A 118 10.68 15.72 7.48
N GLU A 119 11.45 16.05 8.51
CA GLU A 119 11.34 15.47 9.86
C GLU A 119 9.95 15.69 10.48
N ASN A 120 9.40 16.90 10.34
CA ASN A 120 8.05 17.21 10.80
C ASN A 120 6.97 16.38 10.06
N ILE A 121 7.08 16.24 8.74
CA ILE A 121 6.16 15.42 7.95
C ILE A 121 6.25 13.94 8.38
N ARG A 122 7.47 13.43 8.59
CA ARG A 122 7.69 12.06 9.06
C ARG A 122 7.08 11.83 10.44
N GLY A 123 7.29 12.76 11.38
CA GLY A 123 6.69 12.69 12.72
C GLY A 123 5.15 12.68 12.68
N LYS A 124 4.54 13.54 11.86
CA LYS A 124 3.08 13.55 11.66
C LYS A 124 2.56 12.25 11.07
N LEU A 125 3.30 11.66 10.12
CA LEU A 125 2.94 10.38 9.52
C LEU A 125 2.93 9.26 10.58
N GLU A 126 3.93 9.19 11.43
CA GLU A 126 3.99 8.22 12.53
C GLU A 126 2.84 8.41 13.52
N GLU A 127 2.55 9.67 13.90
CA GLU A 127 1.42 9.99 14.78
C GLU A 127 0.09 9.51 14.17
N PHE A 128 -0.14 9.80 12.88
CA PHE A 128 -1.35 9.36 12.19
C PHE A 128 -1.44 7.84 12.08
N GLN A 129 -0.34 7.15 11.83
CA GLN A 129 -0.32 5.69 11.80
C GLN A 129 -0.67 5.10 13.17
N GLN A 130 -0.11 5.63 14.25
CA GLN A 130 -0.46 5.18 15.61
C GLN A 130 -1.92 5.47 15.93
N ARG A 131 -2.43 6.65 15.58
CA ARG A 131 -3.83 7.02 15.79
C ARG A 131 -4.76 6.10 15.01
N ALA A 132 -4.44 5.77 13.76
CA ALA A 132 -5.20 4.84 12.94
C ALA A 132 -5.24 3.44 13.56
N ARG A 133 -4.11 2.93 14.08
CA ARG A 133 -4.06 1.63 14.79
C ARG A 133 -4.94 1.65 16.03
N ARG A 134 -4.85 2.68 16.87
CA ARG A 134 -5.70 2.83 18.07
C ARG A 134 -7.18 2.88 17.71
N ALA A 135 -7.54 3.63 16.67
CA ALA A 135 -8.91 3.72 16.20
C ALA A 135 -9.42 2.36 15.68
N ALA A 136 -8.58 1.61 14.96
CA ALA A 136 -8.93 0.27 14.48
C ALA A 136 -9.20 -0.71 15.63
N VAL A 137 -8.35 -0.72 16.66
CA VAL A 137 -8.56 -1.54 17.86
C VAL A 137 -9.85 -1.15 18.58
N LEU A 138 -10.04 0.15 18.84
CA LEU A 138 -11.26 0.64 19.48
C LEU A 138 -12.52 0.22 18.71
N ASN A 139 -12.49 0.34 17.37
CA ASN A 139 -13.63 -0.02 16.53
C ASN A 139 -13.90 -1.53 16.53
N ALA A 140 -12.86 -2.36 16.67
CA ALA A 140 -13.03 -3.80 16.85
C ALA A 140 -13.68 -4.12 18.20
N THR A 141 -13.18 -3.54 19.30
CA THR A 141 -13.76 -3.73 20.64
C THR A 141 -15.21 -3.26 20.70
N LEU A 142 -15.53 -2.10 20.12
CA LEU A 142 -16.92 -1.61 20.10
C LEU A 142 -17.87 -2.55 19.34
N LYS A 143 -17.39 -3.25 18.29
CA LYS A 143 -18.20 -4.26 17.60
C LYS A 143 -18.44 -5.50 18.46
N GLU A 144 -17.43 -5.94 19.21
CA GLU A 144 -17.56 -7.06 20.15
C GLU A 144 -18.56 -6.72 21.26
N GLU A 145 -18.47 -5.53 21.85
CA GLU A 145 -19.42 -5.04 22.87
C GLU A 145 -20.85 -4.98 22.32
N LEU A 146 -21.04 -4.49 21.09
CA LEU A 146 -22.35 -4.43 20.45
C LEU A 146 -22.95 -5.83 20.27
N GLN A 147 -22.13 -6.80 19.87
CA GLN A 147 -22.56 -8.20 19.75
C GLN A 147 -22.92 -8.82 21.12
N LEU A 148 -22.20 -8.47 22.19
CA LEU A 148 -22.54 -8.91 23.55
C LEU A 148 -23.88 -8.33 24.00
N ILE A 149 -24.12 -7.05 23.76
CA ILE A 149 -25.40 -6.39 24.10
C ILE A 149 -26.57 -7.07 23.37
N GLU A 150 -26.41 -7.38 22.09
CA GLU A 150 -27.42 -8.14 21.33
C GLU A 150 -27.70 -9.51 21.97
N GLN A 151 -26.67 -10.24 22.40
CA GLN A 151 -26.83 -11.52 23.11
C GLN A 151 -27.55 -11.36 24.46
N PHE A 152 -27.23 -10.31 25.23
CA PHE A 152 -27.91 -10.02 26.49
C PHE A 152 -29.39 -9.72 26.29
N SER A 153 -29.75 -8.98 25.23
CA SER A 153 -31.16 -8.73 24.87
C SER A 153 -31.92 -10.04 24.65
N ILE A 154 -31.33 -10.98 23.89
CA ILE A 154 -31.94 -12.30 23.65
C ILE A 154 -32.11 -13.08 24.97
N CYS A 155 -31.14 -12.98 25.89
CA CYS A 155 -31.21 -13.65 27.19
C CYS A 155 -32.30 -13.07 28.10
N ALA A 156 -32.47 -11.75 28.10
CA ALA A 156 -33.54 -11.06 28.82
C ALA A 156 -34.91 -11.50 28.30
N ASP A 157 -35.13 -11.46 26.97
CA ASP A 157 -36.38 -11.91 26.35
C ASP A 157 -36.70 -13.37 26.69
N ASN A 158 -35.69 -14.25 26.71
CA ASN A 158 -35.87 -15.65 27.07
C ASN A 158 -36.22 -15.83 28.56
N THR A 159 -35.64 -14.99 29.44
CA THR A 159 -35.91 -15.01 30.86
C THR A 159 -37.34 -14.53 31.14
N ASP A 160 -37.80 -13.47 30.48
CA ASP A 160 -39.17 -12.98 30.58
C ASP A 160 -40.18 -14.04 30.09
N ARG A 161 -39.87 -14.73 28.98
CA ARG A 161 -40.67 -15.87 28.50
C ARG A 161 -40.74 -17.02 29.52
N LEU A 162 -39.61 -17.38 30.14
CA LEU A 162 -39.55 -18.41 31.17
C LEU A 162 -40.35 -18.02 32.42
N SER A 163 -40.21 -16.77 32.88
CA SER A 163 -40.98 -16.23 34.00
C SER A 163 -42.48 -16.29 33.71
N HIS A 164 -42.91 -15.89 32.51
CA HIS A 164 -44.31 -16.01 32.10
C HIS A 164 -44.79 -17.48 32.10
N ILE A 165 -43.98 -18.43 31.63
CA ILE A 165 -44.33 -19.87 31.66
C ILE A 165 -44.47 -20.37 33.09
N ILE A 166 -43.58 -19.96 33.99
CA ILE A 166 -43.63 -20.34 35.42
C ILE A 166 -44.90 -19.75 36.06
N GLU A 167 -45.15 -18.45 35.88
CA GLU A 167 -46.34 -17.78 36.43
C GLU A 167 -47.64 -18.38 35.90
N SER A 168 -47.71 -18.69 34.60
CA SER A 168 -48.89 -19.34 34.01
C SER A 168 -49.01 -20.83 34.37
N GLY A 169 -47.89 -21.53 34.60
CA GLY A 169 -47.83 -22.94 35.00
C GLY A 169 -48.06 -23.21 36.49
N ILE A 170 -47.90 -22.20 37.36
CA ILE A 170 -48.20 -22.26 38.80
C ILE A 170 -49.71 -22.09 39.09
N GLY A 171 -50.55 -22.02 38.06
CA GLY A 171 -51.99 -22.30 38.19
C GLY A 171 -52.22 -23.77 38.59
N CYS A 172 -51.84 -24.17 39.81
CA CYS A 172 -52.28 -25.40 40.41
C CYS A 172 -53.78 -25.23 40.64
N PRO A 173 -54.65 -25.93 39.88
CA PRO A 173 -56.08 -25.83 40.12
C PRO A 173 -56.31 -26.26 41.57
N ASP A 174 -57.09 -25.48 42.32
CA ASP A 174 -57.47 -25.87 43.68
C ASP A 174 -58.24 -27.19 43.60
N ILE A 175 -57.54 -28.28 43.88
CA ILE A 175 -58.07 -29.63 43.89
C ILE A 175 -58.64 -29.99 45.26
N SER A 176 -58.67 -29.05 46.21
CA SER A 176 -59.22 -29.27 47.55
C SER A 176 -60.67 -29.77 47.48
N ASP A 177 -61.47 -29.19 46.57
CA ASP A 177 -62.85 -29.61 46.34
C ASP A 177 -62.92 -31.04 45.78
N LYS A 178 -62.06 -31.39 44.81
CA LYS A 178 -61.99 -32.75 44.26
C LYS A 178 -61.51 -33.78 45.29
N ILE A 179 -60.62 -33.38 46.19
CA ILE A 179 -60.16 -34.21 47.31
C ILE A 179 -61.31 -34.42 48.30
N HIS A 180 -62.06 -33.37 48.64
CA HIS A 180 -63.25 -33.49 49.50
C HIS A 180 -64.32 -34.37 48.87
N GLU A 181 -64.54 -34.26 47.56
CA GLU A 181 -65.48 -35.08 46.83
C GLU A 181 -65.06 -36.56 46.82
N LEU A 182 -63.77 -36.85 46.60
CA LEU A 182 -63.21 -38.20 46.69
C LEU A 182 -63.36 -38.81 48.09
N VAL A 183 -63.11 -38.02 49.14
CA VAL A 183 -63.28 -38.45 50.53
C VAL A 183 -64.76 -38.75 50.83
N ASN A 184 -65.67 -37.91 50.35
CA ASN A 184 -67.12 -38.17 50.47
C ASN A 184 -67.54 -39.44 49.72
N TYR A 185 -67.04 -39.66 48.50
CA TYR A 185 -67.29 -40.90 47.77
C TYR A 185 -66.76 -42.11 48.53
N TYR A 186 -65.58 -42.02 49.13
CA TYR A 186 -65.02 -43.10 49.92
C TYR A 186 -65.87 -43.40 51.17
N GLU A 187 -66.32 -42.38 51.91
CA GLU A 187 -67.19 -42.57 53.08
C GLU A 187 -68.58 -43.10 52.70
N GLN A 188 -69.14 -42.67 51.56
CA GLN A 188 -70.37 -43.25 51.01
C GLN A 188 -70.19 -44.71 50.58
N PHE A 189 -69.06 -45.02 49.93
CA PHE A 189 -68.76 -46.39 49.51
C PHE A 189 -68.52 -47.30 50.73
N ARG A 190 -67.84 -46.78 51.75
CA ARG A 190 -67.60 -47.46 53.02
C ARG A 190 -68.90 -47.71 53.79
N THR A 191 -69.83 -46.75 53.82
CA THR A 191 -71.16 -46.96 54.42
C THR A 191 -71.98 -47.95 53.59
N TYR A 192 -71.94 -47.90 52.26
CA TYR A 192 -72.58 -48.90 51.38
C TYR A 192 -72.05 -50.34 51.60
N LEU A 193 -70.74 -50.49 51.85
CA LEU A 193 -70.14 -51.79 52.19
C LEU A 193 -70.38 -52.19 53.64
N GLY A 194 -70.50 -51.23 54.56
CA GLY A 194 -70.83 -51.45 55.97
C GLY A 194 -72.28 -51.87 56.21
N ASP A 195 -73.23 -51.41 55.37
CA ASP A 195 -74.66 -51.75 55.46
C ASP A 195 -75.02 -53.06 54.72
N ARG A 196 -74.08 -53.65 53.97
CA ARG A 196 -74.28 -54.98 53.38
C ARG A 196 -73.83 -56.07 54.36
N ALA A 197 -74.68 -56.32 55.35
CA ALA A 197 -74.60 -57.48 56.21
C ALA A 197 -74.52 -58.78 55.38
N SER A 198 -73.47 -59.58 55.66
CA SER A 198 -73.31 -61.02 55.41
C SER A 198 -74.23 -61.68 54.37
N VAL A 199 -73.71 -61.92 53.16
CA VAL A 199 -74.31 -62.90 52.25
C VAL A 199 -73.56 -64.23 52.37
N SER A 200 -74.30 -65.19 52.92
CA SER A 200 -73.96 -66.60 53.15
C SER A 200 -73.44 -67.32 51.89
N GLN A 201 -72.44 -68.18 52.08
CA GLN A 201 -72.03 -69.22 51.13
C GLN A 201 -73.19 -70.20 50.89
N LYS A 202 -74.03 -69.93 49.88
CA LYS A 202 -74.79 -70.90 49.05
C LYS A 202 -75.78 -70.15 48.16
N SER A 203 -75.35 -69.75 46.97
CA SER A 203 -76.22 -69.75 45.79
C SER A 203 -75.41 -69.55 44.50
N LEU A 204 -75.42 -70.61 43.69
CA LEU A 204 -75.54 -70.58 42.23
C LEU A 204 -74.44 -69.79 41.48
N TYR A 205 -73.37 -70.43 40.99
CA TYR A 205 -73.46 -71.27 39.78
C TYR A 205 -74.81 -71.11 39.06
N ASN A 206 -74.94 -70.10 38.21
CA ASN A 206 -75.63 -70.24 36.94
C ASN A 206 -75.12 -69.22 35.92
N MET A 207 -74.49 -69.81 34.92
CA MET A 207 -73.96 -69.33 33.65
C MET A 207 -74.99 -68.55 32.83
N LYS A 208 -74.58 -67.40 32.28
CA LYS A 208 -75.07 -66.92 30.98
C LYS A 208 -73.91 -66.33 30.21
N ASP A 209 -73.53 -67.06 29.17
CA ASP A 209 -72.70 -66.63 28.06
C ASP A 209 -73.31 -65.40 27.39
N ASP A 210 -72.53 -64.31 27.27
CA ASP A 210 -72.60 -63.33 26.18
C ASP A 210 -71.66 -62.15 26.46
N ILE A 211 -70.35 -62.39 26.39
CA ILE A 211 -69.39 -61.29 26.24
C ILE A 211 -68.51 -61.61 25.03
N LYS A 212 -68.83 -60.95 23.91
CA LYS A 212 -67.93 -60.84 22.76
C LYS A 212 -66.68 -60.11 23.22
N TYR A 213 -65.56 -60.84 23.29
CA TYR A 213 -64.24 -60.24 23.36
C TYR A 213 -63.96 -59.54 22.03
N ILE A 214 -63.76 -58.22 22.08
CA ILE A 214 -63.07 -57.49 21.03
C ILE A 214 -61.60 -57.50 21.46
N ASP A 215 -60.77 -58.23 20.72
CA ASP A 215 -59.31 -58.11 20.81
C ASP A 215 -58.92 -56.70 20.37
N CYS A 216 -58.41 -55.89 21.31
CA CYS A 216 -57.65 -54.71 20.96
C CYS A 216 -56.19 -55.14 20.79
N ASP A 217 -55.78 -55.20 19.53
CA ASP A 217 -54.40 -55.40 19.09
C ASP A 217 -53.50 -54.29 19.64
N MET A 218 -52.42 -54.67 20.33
CA MET A 218 -51.51 -53.78 21.06
C MET A 218 -50.19 -53.56 20.30
N ASP A 219 -50.17 -53.71 18.98
CA ASP A 219 -48.99 -53.52 18.12
C ASP A 219 -49.09 -52.27 17.22
N ALA A 220 -49.52 -51.14 17.78
CA ALA A 220 -49.34 -49.82 17.17
C ALA A 220 -48.47 -48.91 18.07
N ILE A 221 -47.16 -49.15 18.03
CA ILE A 221 -46.11 -48.17 18.33
C ILE A 221 -45.42 -47.83 17.01
#